data_AF-A0A6G0MXV2-F1
#
_entry.id   AF-A0A6G0MXV2-F1
#
_cell.length_a   1.000
_cell.length_b   1.000
_cell.length_c   1.000
_cell.angle_alpha   90.00
_cell.angle_beta   90.00
_cell.angle_gamma   90.00
#
_symmetry.space_group_name_H-M   'P 1'
#
loop_
_entity.id
_entity.type
_entity.pdbx_description
1 polymer ?
#
loop_
_entity_poly.entity_id
_entity_poly.type
_entity_poly.pdbx_seq_one_letter_code
_entity_poly.pdbx_strand_id
1 'polypeptide(L)'
;MLKYKLIENVAITSAPPFFTFTSLAPNVSLYDFSSLSDEVLAFSEALDANGTLCQSSKNEWGTSLIVVTGTAQELLSIINMAKLNLSPQMVRELELAIEHADECVTGWTMMSVVRLFQYPIARDSKEFGQVPAVDTHVFPDYTECRPVVEITDELVGSKLALDTEGRDLLEVVPDQLKLFPYSFTSSLPQISRSAPADKSKTKNGATTVVQSYFRAYYGGCRVRAVNTTGVFIEDTCEGSKHWLSYGLMVHSPDDIPLCSTGDVCIHNFFNSLWEWEHYIDPNVPNRVGINLNTFRSRYADRVSISILPGLVVAQMLASRIISLYQVMSHKRSVLLTQIWAYRCQNGVMQVIYLAQVMYHLIYNSDLYLLGLATGTLTTASIANLTCSFFAFSYSFINLVKARSGDQRLDRRFRLTWEVMQVAITLCVGSVLRSIQHTPIGSILSQNAEILRKTSARGAKYCGLNDACVLFTINIPTVVSLLSVALALVASLIAYGDRKSAIQLKLGI
;
A
#
# COMPACT_ATOMS: atom_id res chain seq x y z
N MET A 1 3.38 -13.33 28.01
CA MET A 1 4.53 -13.03 28.92
C MET A 1 5.84 -13.72 28.56
N LEU A 2 5.91 -15.06 28.46
CA LEU A 2 7.18 -15.78 28.21
C LEU A 2 8.01 -15.24 27.03
N LYS A 3 7.37 -14.96 25.89
CA LYS A 3 8.05 -14.42 24.69
C LYS A 3 8.67 -13.03 24.91
N TYR A 4 8.16 -12.25 25.86
CA TYR A 4 8.72 -10.94 26.19
C TYR A 4 10.03 -11.02 27.00
N LYS A 5 10.39 -12.17 27.57
CA LYS A 5 11.70 -12.36 28.21
C LYS A 5 12.88 -12.18 27.24
N LEU A 6 12.66 -12.39 25.93
CA LEU A 6 13.67 -12.13 24.89
C LEU A 6 14.00 -10.65 24.68
N ILE A 7 13.15 -9.76 25.18
CA ILE A 7 13.29 -8.30 25.06
C ILE A 7 13.26 -7.60 26.43
N GLU A 8 13.48 -8.34 27.51
CA GLU A 8 13.56 -7.80 28.87
C GLU A 8 14.77 -6.86 29.01
N ASN A 9 14.55 -5.65 29.52
CA ASN A 9 15.55 -4.60 29.77
C ASN A 9 16.35 -4.11 28.54
N VAL A 10 16.05 -4.58 27.33
CA VAL A 10 16.76 -4.18 26.10
C VAL A 10 15.84 -3.38 25.18
N ALA A 11 16.37 -2.33 24.57
CA ALA A 11 15.60 -1.52 23.62
C ALA A 11 15.43 -2.22 22.25
N ILE A 12 16.38 -3.08 21.88
CA ILE A 12 16.34 -3.92 20.67
C ILE A 12 16.96 -5.30 20.93
N THR A 13 16.48 -6.32 20.22
CA THR A 13 17.05 -7.67 20.24
C THR A 13 17.29 -8.21 18.84
N SER A 14 18.18 -9.18 18.67
CA SER A 14 18.50 -9.75 17.36
C SER A 14 17.33 -10.56 16.80
N ALA A 15 17.08 -10.46 15.49
CA ALA A 15 15.96 -11.17 14.86
C ALA A 15 16.05 -12.71 14.91
N PRO A 16 17.21 -13.39 14.75
CA PRO A 16 17.27 -14.85 14.71
C PRO A 16 16.70 -15.58 15.95
N PRO A 17 17.08 -15.24 17.20
CA PRO A 17 16.50 -15.89 18.39
C PRO A 17 15.00 -15.60 18.51
N PHE A 18 14.59 -14.37 18.19
CA PHE A 18 13.18 -13.97 18.20
C PHE A 18 12.36 -14.78 17.21
N PHE A 19 12.80 -14.90 15.96
CA PHE A 19 12.14 -15.71 14.94
C PHE A 19 12.00 -17.16 15.37
N THR A 20 13.07 -17.73 15.94
CA THR A 20 13.08 -19.13 16.37
C THR A 20 12.01 -19.37 17.43
N PHE A 21 11.95 -18.51 18.45
CA PHE A 21 11.02 -18.69 19.57
C PHE A 21 9.58 -18.35 19.22
N THR A 22 9.36 -17.30 18.44
CA THR A 22 8.01 -16.85 18.05
C THR A 22 7.36 -17.76 17.01
N SER A 23 8.16 -18.53 16.25
CA SER A 23 7.69 -19.49 15.25
C SER A 23 7.27 -20.85 15.81
N LEU A 24 7.46 -21.09 17.12
CA LEU A 24 7.02 -22.33 17.75
C LEU A 24 5.50 -22.48 17.66
N ALA A 25 5.05 -23.71 17.38
CA ALA A 25 3.63 -24.04 17.36
C ALA A 25 3.00 -23.75 18.74
N PRO A 26 1.68 -23.48 18.81
CA PRO A 26 0.98 -23.25 20.08
C PRO A 26 0.74 -24.55 20.85
N ASN A 27 1.81 -25.32 21.07
CA ASN A 27 1.80 -26.52 21.90
C ASN A 27 2.59 -26.21 23.18
N VAL A 28 1.91 -26.27 24.33
CA VAL A 28 2.46 -25.95 25.65
C VAL A 28 3.74 -26.75 25.93
N SER A 29 3.85 -27.99 25.44
CA SER A 29 5.04 -28.83 25.64
C SER A 29 6.31 -28.30 24.95
N LEU A 30 6.19 -27.32 24.05
CA LEU A 30 7.31 -26.68 23.36
C LEU A 30 7.85 -25.47 24.12
N TYR A 31 7.21 -25.07 25.22
CA TYR A 31 7.55 -23.88 25.99
C TYR A 31 8.01 -24.25 27.40
N ASP A 32 9.10 -23.63 27.82
CA ASP A 32 9.59 -23.71 29.20
C ASP A 32 9.16 -22.47 29.97
N PHE A 33 8.18 -22.65 30.87
CA PHE A 33 7.64 -21.59 31.71
C PHE A 33 8.40 -21.40 33.02
N SER A 34 9.45 -22.19 33.29
CA SER A 34 10.23 -22.11 34.55
C SER A 34 10.91 -20.76 34.78
N SER A 35 11.07 -19.97 33.73
CA SER A 35 11.61 -18.61 33.78
C SER A 35 10.61 -17.54 34.25
N LEU A 36 9.32 -17.91 34.43
CA LEU A 36 8.27 -17.01 34.92
C LEU A 36 8.07 -17.20 36.43
N SER A 37 7.94 -16.10 37.16
CA SER A 37 7.57 -16.14 38.58
C SER A 37 6.06 -16.36 38.75
N ASP A 38 5.66 -16.81 39.94
CA ASP A 38 4.25 -16.97 40.30
C ASP A 38 3.46 -15.66 40.14
N GLU A 39 4.09 -14.52 40.42
CA GLU A 39 3.51 -13.19 40.20
C GLU A 39 3.22 -12.93 38.70
N VAL A 40 4.14 -13.28 37.80
CA VAL A 40 3.94 -13.12 36.36
C VAL A 40 2.87 -14.08 35.84
N LEU A 41 2.78 -15.28 36.41
CA LEU A 41 1.73 -16.25 36.06
C LEU A 41 0.35 -15.75 36.50
N ALA A 42 0.20 -15.30 37.75
CA ALA A 42 -1.04 -14.72 38.26
C ALA A 42 -1.47 -13.48 37.46
N PHE A 43 -0.52 -12.61 37.10
CA PHE A 43 -0.77 -11.48 36.23
C PHE A 43 -1.25 -11.90 34.83
N SER A 44 -0.66 -12.97 34.27
CA SER A 44 -1.08 -13.49 32.96
C SER A 44 -2.49 -14.06 32.98
N GLU A 45 -2.86 -14.79 34.04
CA GLU A 45 -4.23 -15.32 34.22
C GLU A 45 -5.27 -14.20 34.32
N ALA A 46 -4.94 -13.09 34.99
CA ALA A 46 -5.81 -11.92 35.08
C ALA A 46 -6.03 -11.25 33.71
N LEU A 47 -4.98 -11.14 32.88
CA LEU A 47 -5.09 -10.60 31.53
C LEU A 47 -5.98 -11.46 30.62
N ASP A 48 -5.83 -12.78 30.71
CA ASP A 48 -6.66 -13.73 29.95
C ASP A 48 -8.13 -13.62 30.38
N ALA A 49 -8.41 -13.45 31.68
CA ALA A 49 -9.77 -13.28 32.21
C ALA A 49 -10.43 -11.96 31.74
N ASN A 50 -9.64 -10.91 31.52
CA ASN A 50 -10.11 -9.61 31.01
C ASN A 50 -10.38 -9.60 29.50
N GLY A 51 -10.07 -10.69 28.79
CA GLY A 51 -10.26 -10.76 27.33
C GLY A 51 -9.18 -10.04 26.53
N THR A 52 -8.00 -9.82 27.11
CA THR A 52 -6.82 -9.28 26.41
C THR A 52 -6.47 -10.21 25.23
N LEU A 53 -6.41 -9.69 24.01
CA LEU A 53 -6.08 -10.54 22.85
C LEU A 53 -4.56 -10.64 22.71
N CYS A 54 -4.04 -11.86 22.78
CA CYS A 54 -2.64 -12.16 22.57
C CYS A 54 -2.46 -12.92 21.26
N GLN A 55 -1.61 -12.41 20.37
CA GLN A 55 -1.25 -13.08 19.12
C GLN A 55 0.25 -13.35 19.07
N SER A 56 0.60 -14.57 18.67
CA SER A 56 1.98 -14.88 18.29
C SER A 56 1.99 -15.99 17.24
N SER A 57 2.56 -15.71 16.06
CA SER A 57 2.84 -16.66 14.99
C SER A 57 3.48 -15.94 13.80
N LYS A 58 3.70 -16.66 12.69
CA LYS A 58 4.02 -16.08 11.39
C LYS A 58 2.75 -15.53 10.73
N ASN A 59 2.75 -14.26 10.36
CA ASN A 59 1.68 -13.65 9.55
C ASN A 59 1.74 -14.16 8.10
N GLU A 60 0.83 -13.72 7.23
CA GLU A 60 0.75 -14.09 5.80
C GLU A 60 1.95 -13.63 4.95
N TRP A 61 2.77 -12.72 5.45
CA TRP A 61 4.02 -12.27 4.84
C TRP A 61 5.27 -13.02 5.34
N GLY A 62 5.11 -13.89 6.35
CA GLY A 62 6.20 -14.68 6.92
C GLY A 62 6.97 -13.98 8.04
N THR A 63 6.52 -12.80 8.43
CA THR A 63 7.04 -12.07 9.58
C THR A 63 6.44 -12.67 10.85
N SER A 64 7.31 -12.94 11.82
CA SER A 64 6.88 -13.32 13.16
C SER A 64 6.70 -12.08 14.02
N LEU A 65 5.63 -12.05 14.79
CA LEU A 65 5.28 -10.96 15.68
C LEU A 65 4.77 -11.49 17.03
N ILE A 66 4.94 -10.68 18.06
CA ILE A 66 4.25 -10.81 19.34
C ILE A 66 3.37 -9.58 19.47
N VAL A 67 2.08 -9.80 19.65
CA VAL A 67 1.12 -8.71 19.78
C VAL A 67 0.20 -8.94 20.95
N VAL A 68 -0.09 -7.87 21.65
CA VAL A 68 -1.11 -7.82 22.68
C VAL A 68 -1.99 -6.60 22.44
N THR A 69 -3.30 -6.78 22.51
CA THR A 69 -4.28 -5.70 22.44
C THR A 69 -5.09 -5.64 23.72
N GLY A 70 -5.39 -4.42 24.17
CA GLY A 70 -6.15 -4.17 25.39
C GLY A 70 -6.33 -2.68 25.62
N THR A 71 -6.61 -2.31 26.86
CA THR A 71 -6.62 -0.90 27.30
C THR A 71 -5.20 -0.34 27.44
N ALA A 72 -5.07 0.99 27.41
CA ALA A 72 -3.77 1.65 27.65
C ALA A 72 -3.16 1.23 29.01
N GLN A 73 -4.00 1.10 30.04
CA GLN A 73 -3.59 0.67 31.39
C GLN A 73 -3.07 -0.77 31.41
N GLU A 74 -3.73 -1.70 30.71
CA GLU A 74 -3.28 -3.08 30.61
C GLU A 74 -1.92 -3.17 29.90
N LEU A 75 -1.74 -2.44 28.80
CA LEU A 75 -0.45 -2.42 28.10
C LEU A 75 0.66 -1.83 28.96
N LEU A 76 0.40 -0.73 29.68
CA LEU A 76 1.38 -0.15 30.61
C LEU A 76 1.75 -1.13 31.73
N SER A 77 0.77 -1.89 32.24
CA SER A 77 1.00 -2.93 33.25
C SER A 77 1.87 -4.06 32.70
N ILE A 78 1.65 -4.50 31.45
CA ILE A 78 2.48 -5.49 30.78
C ILE A 78 3.91 -4.99 30.59
N ILE A 79 4.08 -3.74 30.13
CA ILE A 79 5.39 -3.11 29.93
C ILE A 79 6.20 -3.14 31.22
N ASN A 80 5.57 -2.77 32.35
CA ASN A 80 6.21 -2.78 33.65
C ASN A 80 6.53 -4.20 34.15
N MET A 81 5.56 -5.12 34.05
CA MET A 81 5.71 -6.51 34.51
C MET A 81 6.78 -7.27 33.72
N ALA A 82 6.83 -7.09 32.40
CA ALA A 82 7.84 -7.70 31.53
C ALA A 82 9.15 -6.89 31.44
N LYS A 83 9.24 -5.75 32.14
CA LYS A 83 10.38 -4.83 32.13
C LYS A 83 10.83 -4.48 30.71
N LEU A 84 9.87 -4.10 29.88
CA LEU A 84 10.11 -3.75 28.48
C LEU A 84 10.71 -2.35 28.39
N ASN A 85 11.83 -2.21 27.70
CA ASN A 85 12.48 -0.93 27.50
C ASN A 85 11.92 -0.22 26.26
N LEU A 86 10.71 0.32 26.35
CA LEU A 86 10.07 1.11 25.28
C LEU A 86 10.62 2.55 25.26
N SER A 87 10.40 3.25 24.14
CA SER A 87 10.75 4.67 24.04
C SER A 87 10.03 5.46 25.15
N PRO A 88 10.71 6.34 25.90
CA PRO A 88 10.06 7.19 26.91
C PRO A 88 8.87 7.97 26.35
N GLN A 89 8.95 8.38 25.09
CA GLN A 89 7.86 9.00 24.36
C GLN A 89 6.61 8.12 24.27
N MET A 90 6.78 6.83 23.97
CA MET A 90 5.68 5.88 23.85
C MET A 90 5.06 5.55 25.20
N VAL A 91 5.87 5.49 26.25
CA VAL A 91 5.37 5.34 27.62
C VAL A 91 4.54 6.57 28.00
N ARG A 92 5.03 7.78 27.71
CA ARG A 92 4.28 9.00 27.97
C ARG A 92 2.99 9.12 27.15
N GLU A 93 2.98 8.62 25.92
CA GLU A 93 1.75 8.52 25.10
C GLU A 93 0.70 7.62 25.76
N LEU A 94 1.12 6.48 26.35
CA LEU A 94 0.21 5.61 27.11
C LEU A 94 -0.30 6.27 28.39
N GLU A 95 0.57 6.92 29.15
CA GLU A 95 0.19 7.64 30.37
C GLU A 95 -0.85 8.72 30.08
N LEU A 96 -0.61 9.55 29.07
CA LEU A 96 -1.58 10.57 28.64
C LEU A 96 -2.90 9.94 28.16
N ALA A 97 -2.86 8.79 27.50
CA ALA A 97 -4.08 8.10 27.10
C ALA A 97 -4.89 7.56 28.28
N ILE A 98 -4.23 7.25 29.41
CA ILE A 98 -4.88 6.87 30.66
C ILE A 98 -5.44 8.11 31.36
N GLU A 99 -4.67 9.19 31.43
CA GLU A 99 -5.07 10.49 32.01
C GLU A 99 -6.30 11.08 31.28
N HIS A 100 -6.37 10.88 29.95
CA HIS A 100 -7.39 11.45 29.06
C HIS A 100 -8.29 10.38 28.41
N ALA A 101 -8.57 9.28 29.11
CA ALA A 101 -9.32 8.14 28.55
C ALA A 101 -10.69 8.51 27.97
N ASP A 102 -11.34 9.56 28.49
CA ASP A 102 -12.65 10.02 28.04
C ASP A 102 -12.61 10.89 26.77
N GLU A 103 -11.46 11.45 26.39
CA GLU A 103 -11.34 12.34 25.24
C GLU A 103 -11.34 11.58 23.91
N CYS A 104 -10.74 10.38 23.89
CA CYS A 104 -10.63 9.56 22.68
C CYS A 104 -10.63 8.07 23.02
N VAL A 105 -11.83 7.47 23.02
CA VAL A 105 -12.01 6.05 23.37
C VAL A 105 -11.50 5.15 22.24
N THR A 106 -10.38 4.48 22.50
CA THR A 106 -9.71 3.55 21.59
C THR A 106 -9.12 2.37 22.36
N GLY A 107 -9.07 1.21 21.73
CA GLY A 107 -8.16 0.14 22.14
C GLY A 107 -6.72 0.55 21.84
N TRP A 108 -5.79 -0.16 22.47
CA TRP A 108 -4.37 0.00 22.25
C TRP A 108 -3.73 -1.34 21.92
N THR A 109 -2.69 -1.28 21.11
CA THR A 109 -1.94 -2.44 20.65
C THR A 109 -0.46 -2.25 20.93
N MET A 110 0.16 -3.25 21.56
CA MET A 110 1.62 -3.36 21.69
C MET A 110 2.13 -4.48 20.79
N MET A 111 3.19 -4.18 20.04
CA MET A 111 3.78 -5.11 19.08
C MET A 111 5.29 -5.14 19.18
N SER A 112 5.83 -6.36 19.23
CA SER A 112 7.24 -6.64 18.98
C SER A 112 7.36 -7.37 17.65
N VAL A 113 8.13 -6.81 16.74
CA VAL A 113 8.26 -7.32 15.37
C VAL A 113 9.66 -7.04 14.83
N VAL A 114 10.11 -7.90 13.93
CA VAL A 114 11.40 -7.72 13.24
C VAL A 114 11.29 -6.57 12.25
N ARG A 115 12.28 -5.68 12.32
CA ARG A 115 12.47 -4.52 11.45
C ARG A 115 13.84 -4.56 10.80
N LEU A 116 13.95 -3.87 9.67
CA LEU A 116 15.21 -3.68 8.99
C LEU A 116 15.84 -2.36 9.45
N PHE A 117 17.08 -2.43 9.92
CA PHE A 117 17.88 -1.26 10.23
C PHE A 117 19.01 -1.15 9.21
N GLN A 118 19.29 0.07 8.77
CA GLN A 118 20.33 0.39 7.80
C GLN A 118 21.47 1.10 8.52
N TYR A 119 22.70 0.73 8.19
CA TYR A 119 23.89 1.33 8.79
C TYR A 119 24.93 1.68 7.72
N PRO A 120 25.67 2.79 7.86
CA PRO A 120 26.71 3.16 6.90
C PRO A 120 27.85 2.12 6.90
N ILE A 121 28.24 1.64 5.72
CA ILE A 121 29.39 0.71 5.55
C ILE A 121 30.63 1.39 4.97
N ALA A 122 30.43 2.51 4.27
CA ALA A 122 31.49 3.28 3.64
C ALA A 122 31.21 4.77 3.82
N ARG A 123 32.28 5.55 3.80
CA ARG A 123 32.22 7.00 3.89
C ARG A 123 31.49 7.59 2.69
N ASP A 124 30.60 8.54 2.95
CA ASP A 124 29.87 9.34 1.93
C ASP A 124 29.16 8.49 0.87
N SER A 125 28.75 7.26 1.24
CA SER A 125 28.11 6.30 0.34
C SER A 125 26.62 6.18 0.64
N LYS A 126 25.81 6.01 -0.41
CA LYS A 126 24.40 5.60 -0.28
C LYS A 126 24.25 4.09 -0.10
N GLU A 127 25.31 3.31 -0.22
CA GLU A 127 25.28 1.88 0.05
C GLU A 127 25.32 1.68 1.56
N PHE A 128 24.20 1.26 2.14
CA PHE A 128 24.09 0.96 3.56
C PHE A 128 24.02 -0.56 3.74
N GLY A 129 24.69 -1.05 4.78
CA GLY A 129 24.49 -2.40 5.28
C GLY A 129 23.10 -2.50 5.91
N GLN A 130 22.60 -3.74 6.03
CA GLN A 130 21.28 -4.01 6.58
C GLN A 130 21.38 -5.04 7.69
N VAL A 131 20.68 -4.80 8.80
CA VAL A 131 20.60 -5.71 9.93
C VAL A 131 19.16 -5.85 10.41
N PRO A 132 18.61 -7.08 10.50
CA PRO A 132 17.30 -7.30 11.07
C PRO A 132 17.36 -7.32 12.60
N ALA A 133 16.59 -6.45 13.24
CA ALA A 133 16.46 -6.41 14.70
C ALA A 133 14.99 -6.23 15.09
N VAL A 134 14.65 -6.67 16.29
CA VAL A 134 13.31 -6.57 16.84
C VAL A 134 13.22 -5.32 17.68
N ASP A 135 12.16 -4.56 17.43
CA ASP A 135 11.81 -3.37 18.16
C ASP A 135 10.36 -3.47 18.63
N THR A 136 10.07 -2.89 19.79
CA THR A 136 8.74 -2.89 20.40
C THR A 136 8.13 -1.51 20.31
N HIS A 137 6.86 -1.48 19.94
CA HIS A 137 6.10 -0.26 19.78
C HIS A 137 4.68 -0.44 20.27
N VAL A 138 4.09 0.67 20.68
CA VAL A 138 2.72 0.75 21.16
C VAL A 138 2.00 1.89 20.47
N PHE A 139 0.72 1.67 20.18
CA PHE A 139 -0.09 2.60 19.42
C PHE A 139 -1.58 2.38 19.69
N PRO A 140 -2.41 3.42 19.56
CA PRO A 140 -3.86 3.25 19.59
C PRO A 140 -4.36 2.61 18.30
N ASP A 141 -5.46 1.86 18.39
CA ASP A 141 -6.12 1.27 17.21
C ASP A 141 -6.65 2.37 16.26
N TYR A 142 -7.11 3.50 16.82
CA TYR A 142 -7.42 4.72 16.07
C TYR A 142 -6.29 5.74 16.20
N THR A 143 -5.54 5.95 15.13
CA THR A 143 -4.36 6.85 15.14
C THR A 143 -4.71 8.29 15.49
N GLU A 144 -5.91 8.77 15.20
CA GLU A 144 -6.38 10.09 15.64
C GLU A 144 -6.43 10.26 17.16
N CYS A 145 -6.45 9.15 17.92
CA CYS A 145 -6.40 9.17 19.38
C CYS A 145 -4.98 9.20 19.96
N ARG A 146 -3.93 9.18 19.12
CA ARG A 146 -2.55 9.20 19.62
C ARG A 146 -2.22 10.59 20.20
N PRO A 147 -1.81 10.69 21.48
CA PRO A 147 -1.36 11.94 22.05
C PRO A 147 -0.11 12.48 21.34
N VAL A 148 0.01 13.81 21.25
CA VAL A 148 1.21 14.46 20.70
C VAL A 148 2.23 14.59 21.82
N VAL A 149 3.31 13.81 21.72
CA VAL A 149 4.44 13.87 22.66
C VAL A 149 5.72 14.17 21.91
N GLU A 150 6.36 15.28 22.27
CA GLU A 150 7.70 15.65 21.80
C GLU A 150 8.77 15.02 22.68
N ILE A 151 9.92 14.67 22.10
CA ILE A 151 11.02 14.08 22.87
C ILE A 151 12.02 15.16 23.26
N THR A 152 11.81 15.73 24.43
CA THR A 152 12.67 16.75 25.04
C THR A 152 13.66 16.14 26.03
N ASP A 153 14.66 16.90 26.46
CA ASP A 153 15.61 16.49 27.50
C ASP A 153 14.94 16.33 28.88
N GLU A 154 13.75 16.89 29.08
CA GLU A 154 12.93 16.67 30.28
C GLU A 154 12.41 15.23 30.35
N LEU A 155 12.18 14.60 29.20
CA LEU A 155 11.66 13.24 29.13
C LEU A 155 12.79 12.20 29.23
N VAL A 156 13.90 12.44 28.52
CA VAL A 156 15.11 11.63 28.61
C VAL A 156 16.33 12.43 28.15
N GLY A 157 17.37 12.44 28.99
CA GLY A 157 18.61 13.13 28.70
C GLY A 157 19.40 12.45 27.59
N SER A 158 20.48 13.10 27.17
CA SER A 158 21.36 12.59 26.13
C SER A 158 22.83 12.61 26.57
N LYS A 159 23.60 11.63 26.09
CA LYS A 159 25.05 11.57 26.26
C LYS A 159 25.75 11.23 24.96
N LEU A 160 26.97 11.72 24.81
CA LEU A 160 27.83 11.40 23.67
C LEU A 160 28.21 9.91 23.70
N ALA A 161 27.94 9.19 22.62
CA ALA A 161 28.31 7.79 22.46
C ALA A 161 29.47 7.58 21.48
N LEU A 162 29.56 8.44 20.46
CA LEU A 162 30.61 8.41 19.44
C LEU A 162 30.94 9.83 19.01
N ASP A 163 32.21 10.21 19.11
CA ASP A 163 32.74 11.41 18.45
C ASP A 163 32.91 11.11 16.95
N THR A 164 32.30 11.92 16.09
CA THR A 164 32.36 11.76 14.64
C THR A 164 33.47 12.58 13.99
N GLU A 165 34.26 13.32 14.76
CA GLU A 165 35.39 14.14 14.31
C GLU A 165 35.00 15.15 13.20
N GLY A 166 33.84 15.80 13.34
CA GLY A 166 33.35 16.79 12.38
C GLY A 166 32.50 16.21 11.24
N ARG A 167 32.30 14.89 11.20
CA ARG A 167 31.54 14.22 10.14
C ARG A 167 30.08 14.02 10.53
N ASP A 168 29.19 14.25 9.57
CA ASP A 168 27.78 13.88 9.71
C ASP A 168 27.52 12.52 9.07
N LEU A 169 27.12 11.53 9.87
CA LEU A 169 26.87 10.16 9.40
C LEU A 169 25.59 10.03 8.57
N LEU A 170 24.73 11.05 8.56
CA LEU A 170 23.43 11.04 7.87
C LEU A 170 23.33 12.10 6.76
N GLU A 171 24.44 12.74 6.40
CA GLU A 171 24.50 13.68 5.27
C GLU A 171 24.18 12.98 3.93
N VAL A 172 24.74 11.79 3.73
CA VAL A 172 24.51 10.95 2.54
C VAL A 172 23.82 9.65 2.96
N VAL A 173 22.55 9.51 2.59
CA VAL A 173 21.72 8.34 2.93
C VAL A 173 20.91 7.82 1.71
N PRO A 174 20.48 6.55 1.74
CA PRO A 174 19.45 6.03 0.84
C PRO A 174 18.18 6.90 0.84
N ASP A 175 17.54 7.05 -0.32
CA ASP A 175 16.39 7.96 -0.45
C ASP A 175 15.17 7.51 0.38
N GLN A 176 15.04 6.22 0.65
CA GLN A 176 13.98 5.67 1.52
C GLN A 176 14.06 6.15 2.97
N LEU A 177 15.26 6.49 3.48
CA LEU A 177 15.44 7.04 4.84
C LEU A 177 15.03 8.52 4.93
N LYS A 178 14.57 9.13 3.83
CA LYS A 178 14.10 10.53 3.79
C LYS A 178 12.57 10.65 3.79
N LEU A 179 11.85 9.52 3.80
CA LEU A 179 10.41 9.49 3.55
C LEU A 179 9.56 9.79 4.79
N PHE A 180 10.10 9.52 5.99
CA PHE A 180 9.34 9.43 7.23
C PHE A 180 10.01 10.18 8.38
N PRO A 181 9.22 10.59 9.40
CA PRO A 181 9.74 11.34 10.54
C PRO A 181 10.57 10.45 11.49
N TYR A 182 11.66 11.00 12.03
CA TYR A 182 12.51 10.34 13.02
C TYR A 182 12.43 11.00 14.40
N SER A 183 12.65 10.22 15.45
CA SER A 183 12.57 10.61 16.87
C SER A 183 13.81 11.35 17.38
N PHE A 184 14.73 11.73 16.50
CA PHE A 184 16.03 12.28 16.86
C PHE A 184 16.44 13.40 15.91
N THR A 185 17.24 14.34 16.41
CA THR A 185 17.73 15.46 15.63
C THR A 185 18.84 15.02 14.69
N SER A 186 18.75 15.36 13.39
CA SER A 186 19.78 15.04 12.40
C SER A 186 19.71 15.95 11.17
N SER A 187 20.60 15.73 10.21
CA SER A 187 20.58 16.36 8.88
C SER A 187 19.56 15.76 7.92
N LEU A 188 18.84 14.69 8.31
CA LEU A 188 17.75 14.15 7.50
C LEU A 188 16.66 15.21 7.29
N PRO A 189 15.95 15.18 6.15
CA PRO A 189 14.85 16.11 5.90
C PRO A 189 13.81 16.06 7.02
N GLN A 190 13.43 17.23 7.54
CA GLN A 190 12.38 17.32 8.54
C GLN A 190 11.02 16.99 7.90
N ILE A 191 10.52 15.80 8.21
CA ILE A 191 9.18 15.37 7.84
C ILE A 191 8.25 15.61 9.02
N SER A 192 7.11 16.27 8.78
CA SER A 192 6.12 16.46 9.84
C SER A 192 5.54 15.11 10.28
N ARG A 193 5.48 14.93 11.60
CA ARG A 193 4.79 13.82 12.26
C ARG A 193 3.28 13.90 12.11
N SER A 194 2.73 15.11 11.96
CA SER A 194 1.31 15.30 11.67
C SER A 194 1.04 15.04 10.19
N ALA A 195 0.09 14.14 9.89
CA ALA A 195 -0.33 13.83 8.54
C ALA A 195 -1.80 14.21 8.34
N PRO A 196 -2.16 14.81 7.18
CA PRO A 196 -3.55 15.10 6.87
C PRO A 196 -4.36 13.80 6.73
N ALA A 197 -5.56 13.80 7.27
CA ALA A 197 -6.50 12.68 7.25
C ALA A 197 -7.85 13.12 6.70
N ASP A 198 -8.55 12.18 6.05
CA ASP A 198 -9.90 12.39 5.56
C ASP A 198 -10.89 12.27 6.73
N LYS A 199 -11.59 13.37 7.02
CA LYS A 199 -12.60 13.45 8.09
C LYS A 199 -13.70 12.39 7.95
N SER A 200 -13.99 11.93 6.73
CA SER A 200 -15.00 10.88 6.50
C SER A 200 -14.50 9.46 6.84
N LYS A 201 -13.19 9.29 7.03
CA LYS A 201 -12.54 8.00 7.28
C LYS A 201 -12.00 7.84 8.69
N THR A 202 -11.83 8.94 9.43
CA THR A 202 -11.48 8.89 10.85
C THR A 202 -12.73 8.66 11.69
N LYS A 203 -12.64 7.86 12.75
CA LYS A 203 -13.76 7.51 13.64
C LYS A 203 -14.32 8.75 14.33
N ASN A 204 -13.44 9.65 14.76
CA ASN A 204 -13.82 10.88 15.47
C ASN A 204 -13.83 12.13 14.56
N GLY A 205 -13.73 11.96 13.24
CA GLY A 205 -13.78 13.07 12.29
C GLY A 205 -12.57 14.02 12.35
N ALA A 206 -11.41 13.51 12.79
CA ALA A 206 -10.15 14.23 12.78
C ALA A 206 -9.68 14.52 11.34
N THR A 207 -9.18 15.73 11.11
CA THR A 207 -8.60 16.17 9.83
C THR A 207 -7.10 15.93 9.73
N THR A 208 -6.48 15.56 10.85
CA THR A 208 -5.05 15.26 10.97
C THR A 208 -4.86 14.11 11.95
N VAL A 209 -3.85 13.28 11.71
CA VAL A 209 -3.44 12.20 12.62
C VAL A 209 -1.95 12.32 12.93
N VAL A 210 -1.54 11.72 14.05
CA VAL A 210 -0.16 11.74 14.52
C VAL A 210 0.52 10.42 14.16
N GLN A 211 1.54 10.48 13.30
CA GLN A 211 2.29 9.31 12.88
C GLN A 211 3.27 8.86 13.96
N SER A 212 3.67 7.59 13.93
CA SER A 212 4.79 7.10 14.74
C SER A 212 6.13 7.63 14.22
N TYR A 213 7.10 7.83 15.12
CA TYR A 213 8.47 8.15 14.72
C TYR A 213 9.29 6.89 14.44
N PHE A 214 10.09 6.93 13.39
CA PHE A 214 11.21 6.03 13.26
C PHE A 214 12.33 6.38 14.24
N ARG A 215 13.12 5.38 14.57
CA ARG A 215 14.18 5.45 15.59
C ARG A 215 15.52 5.13 14.95
N ALA A 216 16.58 5.50 15.65
CA ALA A 216 17.90 4.96 15.38
C ALA A 216 18.50 4.43 16.67
N TYR A 217 19.46 3.53 16.54
CA TYR A 217 20.14 2.88 17.64
C TYR A 217 21.65 2.91 17.43
N TYR A 218 22.40 3.13 18.51
CA TYR A 218 23.84 3.00 18.54
C TYR A 218 24.23 2.22 19.78
N GLY A 219 24.98 1.12 19.62
CA GLY A 219 25.29 0.23 20.73
C GLY A 219 24.06 -0.40 21.41
N GLY A 220 22.91 -0.44 20.73
CA GLY A 220 21.65 -0.95 21.30
C GLY A 220 20.84 0.09 22.08
N CYS A 221 21.34 1.32 22.17
CA CYS A 221 20.67 2.44 22.82
C CYS A 221 19.98 3.33 21.78
N ARG A 222 18.81 3.87 22.12
CA ARG A 222 18.10 4.80 21.24
C ARG A 222 18.91 6.09 21.08
N VAL A 223 18.96 6.56 19.84
CA VAL A 223 19.66 7.79 19.44
C VAL A 223 18.78 9.00 19.71
N ARG A 224 19.39 10.09 20.20
CA ARG A 224 18.75 11.38 20.49
C ARG A 224 19.18 12.46 19.51
N ALA A 225 20.43 12.42 19.04
CA ALA A 225 20.93 13.31 18.00
C ALA A 225 22.07 12.68 17.20
N VAL A 226 22.19 13.05 15.93
CA VAL A 226 23.33 12.75 15.06
C VAL A 226 23.70 14.03 14.34
N ASN A 227 24.94 14.49 14.52
CA ASN A 227 25.45 15.68 13.86
C ASN A 227 26.97 15.56 13.66
N THR A 228 27.61 16.65 13.26
CA THR A 228 29.06 16.73 13.07
C THR A 228 29.88 16.60 14.35
N THR A 229 29.27 16.79 15.53
CA THR A 229 29.94 16.65 16.83
C THR A 229 29.87 15.23 17.39
N GLY A 230 28.92 14.42 16.93
CA GLY A 230 28.83 13.03 17.36
C GLY A 230 27.47 12.37 17.19
N VAL A 231 27.41 11.11 17.64
CA VAL A 231 26.18 10.36 17.88
C VAL A 231 25.87 10.41 19.36
N PHE A 232 24.68 10.91 19.70
CA PHE A 232 24.18 11.03 21.06
C PHE A 232 23.08 10.01 21.30
N ILE A 233 23.15 9.29 22.42
CA ILE A 233 22.17 8.28 22.86
C ILE A 233 21.51 8.71 24.16
N GLU A 234 20.45 8.02 24.56
CA GLU A 234 19.83 8.16 25.89
C GLU A 234 20.88 8.00 27.01
N ASP A 235 20.88 8.93 27.97
CA ASP A 235 21.84 8.96 29.07
C ASP A 235 21.71 7.77 30.03
N THR A 236 20.50 7.24 30.18
CA THR A 236 20.15 6.06 30.98
C THR A 236 20.59 4.72 30.38
N CYS A 237 21.04 4.69 29.12
CA CYS A 237 21.34 3.45 28.42
C CYS A 237 22.84 3.13 28.37
N GLU A 238 23.21 1.87 28.57
CA GLU A 238 24.59 1.38 28.41
C GLU A 238 24.76 0.58 27.12
N GLY A 239 25.81 0.90 26.36
CA GLY A 239 26.07 0.27 25.06
C GLY A 239 26.48 -1.20 25.17
N SER A 240 25.88 -2.04 24.34
CA SER A 240 26.24 -3.45 24.18
C SER A 240 27.29 -3.63 23.08
N LYS A 241 28.33 -4.43 23.37
CA LYS A 241 29.37 -4.81 22.40
C LYS A 241 28.82 -5.43 21.12
N HIS A 242 27.72 -6.20 21.22
CA HIS A 242 27.08 -6.82 20.06
C HIS A 242 26.58 -5.79 19.05
N TRP A 243 25.97 -4.72 19.53
CA TRP A 243 25.38 -3.69 18.67
C TRP A 243 26.38 -2.63 18.23
N LEU A 244 27.43 -2.39 19.03
CA LEU A 244 28.49 -1.43 18.69
C LEU A 244 29.20 -1.78 17.36
N SER A 245 29.29 -3.07 16.99
CA SER A 245 29.92 -3.47 15.73
C SER A 245 29.19 -3.01 14.46
N TYR A 246 27.90 -2.71 14.57
CA TYR A 246 27.10 -2.21 13.44
C TYR A 246 27.12 -0.68 13.33
N GLY A 247 27.68 0.03 14.31
CA GLY A 247 27.69 1.49 14.34
C GLY A 247 26.29 2.10 14.50
N LEU A 248 26.02 3.18 13.77
CA LEU A 248 24.72 3.86 13.77
C LEU A 248 23.72 3.08 12.90
N MET A 249 22.71 2.51 13.56
CA MET A 249 21.63 1.74 12.92
C MET A 249 20.37 2.59 12.83
N VAL A 250 19.95 2.96 11.62
CA VAL A 250 18.77 3.79 11.36
C VAL A 250 17.62 2.91 10.90
N HIS A 251 16.44 3.06 11.50
CA HIS A 251 15.25 2.29 11.10
C HIS A 251 14.88 2.64 9.65
N SER A 252 14.80 1.61 8.81
CA SER A 252 14.27 1.70 7.45
C SER A 252 12.75 1.61 7.49
N PRO A 253 12.03 2.28 6.58
CA PRO A 253 10.65 1.89 6.32
C PRO A 253 10.55 0.42 5.97
N ASP A 254 9.42 -0.19 6.32
CA ASP A 254 9.13 -1.52 5.80
C ASP A 254 8.89 -1.39 4.30
N ASP A 255 9.62 -2.23 3.58
CA ASP A 255 9.48 -2.45 2.18
C ASP A 255 8.60 -3.68 1.97
N ILE A 256 7.36 -3.48 1.55
CA ILE A 256 6.46 -4.58 1.17
C ILE A 256 6.47 -4.69 -0.36
N PRO A 257 7.20 -5.66 -0.92
CA PRO A 257 7.19 -5.91 -2.35
C PRO A 257 5.88 -6.57 -2.76
N LEU A 258 5.08 -5.86 -3.54
CA LEU A 258 3.91 -6.42 -4.20
C LEU A 258 4.32 -6.89 -5.60
N CYS A 259 4.74 -8.15 -5.67
CA CYS A 259 5.16 -8.78 -6.91
C CYS A 259 3.99 -9.42 -7.64
N SER A 260 3.89 -9.18 -8.94
CA SER A 260 3.02 -9.95 -9.83
C SER A 260 3.64 -11.29 -10.19
N THR A 261 2.85 -12.18 -10.80
CA THR A 261 3.36 -13.44 -11.35
C THR A 261 4.28 -13.26 -12.57
N GLY A 262 4.33 -12.05 -13.15
CA GLY A 262 5.19 -11.69 -14.28
C GLY A 262 6.56 -11.12 -13.88
N ASP A 263 7.03 -11.40 -12.66
CA ASP A 263 8.30 -10.93 -12.09
C ASP A 263 8.45 -9.40 -11.97
N VAL A 264 7.36 -8.65 -12.02
CA VAL A 264 7.38 -7.20 -11.73
C VAL A 264 6.88 -6.94 -10.32
N CYS A 265 7.70 -6.25 -9.53
CA CYS A 265 7.41 -5.87 -8.16
C CYS A 265 7.26 -4.35 -8.01
N ILE A 266 6.30 -3.95 -7.19
CA ILE A 266 6.18 -2.58 -6.69
C ILE A 266 6.52 -2.63 -5.21
N HIS A 267 7.65 -2.05 -4.85
CA HIS A 267 8.10 -1.86 -3.47
C HIS A 267 7.28 -0.72 -2.88
N ASN A 268 6.45 -1.03 -1.88
CA ASN A 268 5.68 -0.02 -1.16
C ASN A 268 6.34 0.20 0.20
N PHE A 269 6.76 1.44 0.44
CA PHE A 269 7.38 1.85 1.67
C PHE A 269 6.33 2.39 2.64
N PHE A 270 6.29 1.79 3.82
CA PHE A 270 5.34 2.16 4.86
C PHE A 270 6.06 2.67 6.10
N ASN A 271 5.50 3.71 6.73
CA ASN A 271 5.74 3.97 8.15
C ASN A 271 4.90 3.01 8.96
N SER A 272 5.35 1.77 8.94
CA SER A 272 4.63 0.62 9.41
C SER A 272 5.08 0.29 10.81
N LEU A 273 5.20 1.22 11.75
CA LEU A 273 4.98 0.82 13.14
C LEU A 273 3.51 0.40 13.24
N TRP A 274 3.18 -0.78 12.65
CA TRP A 274 2.00 -1.03 11.84
C TRP A 274 0.79 -0.68 12.69
N GLU A 275 0.24 0.51 12.48
CA GLU A 275 -0.97 0.89 13.19
C GLU A 275 -2.09 0.11 12.53
N TRP A 276 -2.76 -0.73 13.30
CA TRP A 276 -3.81 -1.59 12.76
C TRP A 276 -4.92 -1.80 13.77
N GLU A 277 -6.08 -2.18 13.24
CA GLU A 277 -7.19 -2.68 14.03
C GLU A 277 -7.23 -4.21 13.92
N HIS A 278 -7.29 -4.86 15.08
CA HIS A 278 -7.47 -6.31 15.17
C HIS A 278 -8.94 -6.67 15.17
N TYR A 279 -9.28 -7.73 14.44
CA TYR A 279 -10.60 -8.35 14.53
C TYR A 279 -10.52 -9.86 14.37
N ILE A 280 -11.50 -10.56 14.90
CA ILE A 280 -11.67 -12.00 14.68
C ILE A 280 -12.65 -12.15 13.52
N ASP A 281 -12.22 -12.80 12.43
CA ASP A 281 -13.11 -13.10 11.32
C ASP A 281 -14.12 -14.18 11.76
N PRO A 282 -15.44 -13.93 11.73
CA PRO A 282 -16.44 -14.92 12.11
C PRO A 282 -16.36 -16.21 11.28
N ASN A 283 -15.87 -16.13 10.04
CA ASN A 283 -15.76 -17.27 9.14
C ASN A 283 -14.49 -18.09 9.37
N VAL A 284 -13.47 -17.52 10.03
CA VAL A 284 -12.20 -18.19 10.33
C VAL A 284 -11.74 -17.83 11.75
N PRO A 285 -12.41 -18.36 12.80
CA PRO A 285 -12.20 -17.92 14.19
C PRO A 285 -10.77 -18.18 14.72
N ASN A 286 -10.02 -19.08 14.08
CA ASN A 286 -8.62 -19.37 14.42
C ASN A 286 -7.62 -18.39 13.76
N ARG A 287 -8.10 -17.35 13.06
CA ARG A 287 -7.29 -16.31 12.44
C ARG A 287 -7.70 -14.94 12.96
N VAL A 288 -6.69 -14.12 13.22
CA VAL A 288 -6.87 -12.70 13.55
C VAL A 288 -6.69 -11.91 12.25
N GLY A 289 -7.73 -11.20 11.84
CA GLY A 289 -7.69 -10.23 10.77
C GLY A 289 -6.99 -8.95 11.26
N ILE A 290 -6.23 -8.33 10.35
CA ILE A 290 -5.43 -7.13 10.64
C ILE A 290 -5.71 -6.10 9.54
N ASN A 291 -6.23 -4.92 9.92
CA ASN A 291 -6.46 -3.81 9.00
C ASN A 291 -5.34 -2.78 9.13
N LEU A 292 -4.55 -2.58 8.08
CA LEU A 292 -3.43 -1.64 8.07
C LEU A 292 -3.88 -0.19 7.90
N ASN A 293 -3.58 0.66 8.89
CA ASN A 293 -3.70 2.11 8.74
C ASN A 293 -2.50 2.65 7.96
N THR A 294 -2.74 3.06 6.72
CA THR A 294 -1.70 3.57 5.83
C THR A 294 -1.96 5.04 5.48
N PHE A 295 -1.65 5.95 6.41
CA PHE A 295 -1.82 7.39 6.18
C PHE A 295 -0.92 7.94 5.06
N ARG A 296 0.15 7.22 4.71
CA ARG A 296 1.05 7.53 3.59
C ARG A 296 1.43 6.26 2.82
N SER A 297 0.45 5.62 2.18
CA SER A 297 0.69 4.48 1.26
C SER A 297 1.39 4.87 -0.07
N ARG A 298 1.83 6.12 -0.23
CA ARG A 298 2.18 6.69 -1.55
C ARG A 298 3.64 6.55 -1.95
N TYR A 299 4.51 6.09 -1.06
CA TYR A 299 5.91 5.91 -1.41
C TYR A 299 6.06 4.52 -2.02
N ALA A 300 6.09 4.49 -3.35
CA ALA A 300 6.34 3.27 -4.09
C ALA A 300 7.34 3.51 -5.21
N ASP A 301 8.10 2.46 -5.53
CA ASP A 301 8.99 2.50 -6.68
C ASP A 301 8.23 2.68 -7.99
N ARG A 302 8.89 3.32 -8.95
CA ARG A 302 8.31 3.59 -10.27
C ARG A 302 8.62 2.48 -11.24
N VAL A 303 7.58 1.83 -11.73
CA VAL A 303 7.66 0.88 -12.84
C VAL A 303 7.23 1.59 -14.12
N SER A 304 8.02 1.45 -15.19
CA SER A 304 7.68 2.01 -16.50
C SER A 304 6.59 1.18 -17.17
N ILE A 305 5.60 1.86 -17.74
CA ILE A 305 4.53 1.26 -18.55
C ILE A 305 4.60 1.86 -19.95
N SER A 306 4.44 1.02 -20.97
CA SER A 306 4.49 1.44 -22.37
C SER A 306 3.45 2.52 -22.71
N ILE A 307 3.85 3.56 -23.44
CA ILE A 307 2.96 4.64 -23.93
C ILE A 307 2.15 4.25 -25.17
N LEU A 308 2.24 2.98 -25.62
CA LEU A 308 1.61 2.48 -26.84
C LEU A 308 0.11 2.81 -26.96
N PRO A 309 -0.74 2.68 -25.92
CA PRO A 309 -2.15 3.05 -26.03
C PRO A 309 -2.37 4.52 -26.38
N GLY A 310 -1.58 5.45 -25.84
CA GLY A 310 -1.66 6.86 -26.19
C GLY A 310 -1.38 7.13 -27.67
N LEU A 311 -0.38 6.43 -28.24
CA LEU A 311 -0.07 6.51 -29.67
C LEU A 311 -1.19 5.93 -30.54
N VAL A 312 -1.78 4.80 -30.12
CA VAL A 312 -2.93 4.20 -30.82
C VAL A 312 -4.11 5.17 -30.87
N VAL A 313 -4.45 5.82 -29.75
CA VAL A 313 -5.53 6.83 -29.72
C VAL A 313 -5.21 8.01 -30.62
N ALA A 314 -3.98 8.53 -30.57
CA ALA A 314 -3.56 9.63 -31.45
C ALA A 314 -3.70 9.25 -32.93
N GLN A 315 -3.32 8.02 -33.31
CA GLN A 315 -3.49 7.50 -34.67
C GLN A 315 -4.97 7.36 -35.07
N MET A 316 -5.83 6.87 -34.17
CA MET A 316 -7.27 6.78 -34.42
C MET A 316 -7.90 8.16 -34.67
N LEU A 317 -7.51 9.17 -33.87
CA LEU A 317 -8.01 10.53 -34.01
C LEU A 317 -7.46 11.22 -35.27
N ALA A 318 -6.17 11.09 -35.56
CA ALA A 318 -5.56 11.64 -36.77
C ALA A 318 -6.21 11.07 -38.04
N SER A 319 -6.48 9.75 -38.05
CA SER A 319 -7.19 9.10 -39.17
C SER A 319 -8.61 9.65 -39.35
N ARG A 320 -9.31 10.00 -38.25
CA ARG A 320 -10.62 10.68 -38.32
C ARG A 320 -10.51 12.08 -38.92
N ILE A 321 -9.53 12.88 -38.52
CA ILE A 321 -9.33 14.24 -39.04
C ILE A 321 -9.03 14.20 -40.54
N ILE A 322 -8.14 13.29 -40.98
CA ILE A 322 -7.82 13.11 -42.40
C ILE A 322 -9.08 12.69 -43.17
N SER A 323 -9.87 11.77 -42.63
CA SER A 323 -11.13 11.34 -43.25
C SER A 323 -12.14 12.48 -43.37
N LEU A 324 -12.31 13.32 -42.33
CA LEU A 324 -13.18 14.49 -42.37
C LEU A 324 -12.72 15.49 -43.44
N TYR A 325 -11.42 15.77 -43.51
CA TYR A 325 -10.85 16.66 -44.52
C TYR A 325 -11.09 16.15 -45.94
N GLN A 326 -10.89 14.85 -46.18
CA GLN A 326 -11.14 14.22 -47.48
C GLN A 326 -12.63 14.26 -47.87
N VAL A 327 -13.54 14.09 -46.91
CA VAL A 327 -14.99 14.20 -47.15
C VAL A 327 -15.40 15.63 -47.48
N MET A 328 -14.85 16.64 -46.79
CA MET A 328 -15.17 18.05 -47.05
C MET A 328 -14.55 18.58 -48.35
N SER A 329 -13.37 18.07 -48.75
CA SER A 329 -12.66 18.48 -49.96
C SER A 329 -13.33 17.96 -51.25
N HIS A 330 -14.02 16.81 -51.18
CA HIS A 330 -14.57 16.15 -52.36
C HIS A 330 -16.01 16.61 -52.70
N LYS A 331 -16.15 17.59 -53.60
CA LYS A 331 -17.46 18.15 -54.03
C LYS A 331 -18.41 17.19 -54.78
N ARG A 332 -18.00 15.94 -55.13
CA ARG A 332 -18.75 15.13 -56.13
C ARG A 332 -19.26 13.75 -55.72
N SER A 333 -18.99 13.21 -54.53
CA SER A 333 -19.70 12.00 -54.06
C SER A 333 -19.50 11.75 -52.57
N VAL A 334 -20.42 12.26 -51.76
CA VAL A 334 -20.42 12.08 -50.29
C VAL A 334 -20.56 10.59 -49.91
N LEU A 335 -21.22 9.78 -50.74
CA LEU A 335 -21.55 8.39 -50.44
C LEU A 335 -20.32 7.44 -50.55
N LEU A 336 -19.51 7.59 -51.60
CA LEU A 336 -18.33 6.75 -51.84
C LEU A 336 -17.21 7.07 -50.84
N THR A 337 -17.02 8.35 -50.50
CA THR A 337 -16.05 8.76 -49.48
C THR A 337 -16.47 8.29 -48.09
N GLN A 338 -17.77 8.27 -47.77
CA GLN A 338 -18.30 7.66 -46.55
C GLN A 338 -18.09 6.14 -46.51
N ILE A 339 -18.28 5.42 -47.62
CA ILE A 339 -18.05 3.97 -47.69
C ILE A 339 -16.56 3.62 -47.56
N TRP A 340 -15.68 4.41 -48.18
CA TRP A 340 -14.22 4.20 -48.11
C TRP A 340 -13.66 4.53 -46.72
N ALA A 341 -14.04 5.69 -46.14
CA ALA A 341 -13.73 6.03 -44.76
C ALA A 341 -14.22 4.95 -43.78
N TYR A 342 -15.42 4.42 -44.01
CA TYR A 342 -16.02 3.36 -43.22
C TYR A 342 -15.25 2.03 -43.33
N ARG A 343 -14.81 1.62 -44.53
CA ARG A 343 -14.03 0.39 -44.71
C ARG A 343 -12.60 0.51 -44.16
N CYS A 344 -11.98 1.68 -44.25
CA CYS A 344 -10.67 1.95 -43.65
C CYS A 344 -10.73 2.05 -42.12
N GLN A 345 -11.80 2.61 -41.55
CA GLN A 345 -11.99 2.69 -40.10
C GLN A 345 -12.42 1.38 -39.45
N ASN A 346 -13.29 0.58 -40.09
CA ASN A 346 -13.82 -0.68 -39.51
C ASN A 346 -13.16 -1.96 -40.06
N GLY A 347 -12.14 -1.82 -40.90
CA GLY A 347 -11.42 -2.95 -41.51
C GLY A 347 -10.23 -3.44 -40.69
N VAL A 348 -9.15 -3.80 -41.39
CA VAL A 348 -7.91 -4.37 -40.84
C VAL A 348 -7.31 -3.53 -39.70
N MET A 349 -7.39 -2.20 -39.79
CA MET A 349 -6.81 -1.31 -38.77
C MET A 349 -7.47 -1.45 -37.40
N GLN A 350 -8.78 -1.66 -37.32
CA GLN A 350 -9.46 -1.86 -36.03
C GLN A 350 -9.02 -3.16 -35.35
N VAL A 351 -8.74 -4.20 -36.13
CA VAL A 351 -8.20 -5.46 -35.60
C VAL A 351 -6.80 -5.26 -35.06
N ILE A 352 -5.95 -4.50 -35.78
CA ILE A 352 -4.59 -4.18 -35.33
C ILE A 352 -4.62 -3.36 -34.04
N TYR A 353 -5.46 -2.31 -33.98
CA TYR A 353 -5.59 -1.50 -32.79
C TYR A 353 -6.10 -2.30 -31.59
N LEU A 354 -7.12 -3.14 -31.81
CA LEU A 354 -7.62 -4.02 -30.76
C LEU A 354 -6.54 -4.97 -30.27
N ALA A 355 -5.77 -5.59 -31.18
CA ALA A 355 -4.68 -6.50 -30.83
C ALA A 355 -3.57 -5.79 -30.04
N GLN A 356 -3.14 -4.60 -30.47
CA GLN A 356 -2.12 -3.80 -29.79
C GLN A 356 -2.55 -3.41 -28.37
N VAL A 357 -3.78 -2.92 -28.22
CA VAL A 357 -4.30 -2.49 -26.92
C VAL A 357 -4.58 -3.70 -26.02
N MET A 358 -5.09 -4.79 -26.58
CA MET A 358 -5.33 -6.03 -25.84
C MET A 358 -4.02 -6.64 -25.33
N TYR A 359 -2.97 -6.66 -26.16
CA TYR A 359 -1.63 -7.07 -25.74
C TYR A 359 -1.12 -6.21 -24.59
N HIS A 360 -1.24 -4.88 -24.70
CA HIS A 360 -0.86 -3.95 -23.62
C HIS A 360 -1.62 -4.22 -22.33
N LEU A 361 -2.93 -4.41 -22.40
CA LEU A 361 -3.79 -4.67 -21.24
C LEU A 361 -3.49 -6.03 -20.60
N ILE A 362 -3.18 -7.07 -21.39
CA ILE A 362 -2.81 -8.39 -20.87
C ILE A 362 -1.48 -8.29 -20.12
N TYR A 363 -0.46 -7.72 -20.77
CA TYR A 363 0.90 -7.69 -20.23
C TYR A 363 1.00 -6.80 -18.97
N ASN A 364 0.25 -5.70 -18.90
CA ASN A 364 0.27 -4.76 -17.78
C ASN A 364 -0.91 -4.93 -16.83
N SER A 365 -1.72 -5.99 -16.97
CA SER A 365 -2.94 -6.18 -16.17
C SER A 365 -2.66 -6.14 -14.67
N ASP A 366 -1.69 -6.95 -14.22
CA ASP A 366 -1.37 -7.09 -12.80
C ASP A 366 -0.84 -5.76 -12.24
N LEU A 367 -0.04 -5.03 -13.01
CA LEU A 367 0.46 -3.69 -12.62
C LEU A 367 -0.67 -2.69 -12.45
N TYR A 368 -1.65 -2.67 -13.36
CA TYR A 368 -2.81 -1.82 -13.22
C TYR A 368 -3.67 -2.21 -12.02
N LEU A 369 -3.88 -3.51 -11.78
CA LEU A 369 -4.63 -3.99 -10.62
C LEU A 369 -3.93 -3.62 -9.30
N LEU A 370 -2.62 -3.84 -9.21
CA LEU A 370 -1.81 -3.42 -8.07
C LEU A 370 -1.93 -1.90 -7.85
N GLY A 371 -1.71 -1.10 -8.88
CA GLY A 371 -1.79 0.35 -8.77
C GLY A 371 -3.20 0.87 -8.43
N LEU A 372 -4.27 0.21 -8.87
CA LEU A 372 -5.66 0.53 -8.48
C LEU A 372 -5.95 0.12 -7.03
N ALA A 373 -5.35 -0.98 -6.57
CA ALA A 373 -5.54 -1.50 -5.22
C ALA A 373 -4.77 -0.70 -4.16
N THR A 374 -3.63 -0.11 -4.52
CA THR A 374 -2.76 0.66 -3.62
C THR A 374 -2.84 2.17 -3.83
N GLY A 375 -3.38 2.62 -4.97
CA GLY A 375 -3.44 4.04 -5.32
C GLY A 375 -2.12 4.59 -5.86
N THR A 376 -1.20 3.73 -6.29
CA THR A 376 0.15 4.12 -6.75
C THR A 376 0.22 4.43 -8.25
N LEU A 377 -0.90 4.37 -8.98
CA LEU A 377 -0.92 4.78 -10.39
C LEU A 377 -0.53 6.25 -10.53
N THR A 378 0.41 6.53 -11.42
CA THR A 378 0.76 7.91 -11.78
C THR A 378 -0.32 8.51 -12.70
N THR A 379 -0.34 9.84 -12.83
CA THR A 379 -1.22 10.53 -13.79
C THR A 379 -1.00 10.03 -15.22
N ALA A 380 0.25 9.71 -15.59
CA ALA A 380 0.56 9.14 -16.89
C ALA A 380 -0.02 7.72 -17.04
N SER A 381 0.07 6.89 -16.00
CA SER A 381 -0.51 5.54 -15.99
C SER A 381 -2.05 5.59 -16.09
N ILE A 382 -2.70 6.55 -15.42
CA ILE A 382 -4.14 6.79 -15.49
C ILE A 382 -4.56 7.21 -16.90
N ALA A 383 -3.84 8.17 -17.50
CA ALA A 383 -4.10 8.60 -18.86
C ALA A 383 -3.95 7.43 -19.84
N ASN A 384 -2.91 6.61 -19.64
CA ASN A 384 -2.66 5.44 -20.49
C ASN A 384 -3.77 4.39 -20.38
N LEU A 385 -4.23 4.06 -19.16
CA LEU A 385 -5.33 3.13 -18.94
C LEU A 385 -6.66 3.67 -19.50
N THR A 386 -6.88 4.99 -19.40
CA THR A 386 -8.03 5.68 -20.01
C THR A 386 -8.00 5.55 -21.53
N CYS A 387 -6.84 5.78 -22.15
CA CYS A 387 -6.63 5.59 -23.58
C CYS A 387 -6.83 4.12 -24.00
N SER A 388 -6.33 3.16 -23.19
CA SER A 388 -6.57 1.73 -23.42
C SER A 388 -8.05 1.41 -23.40
N PHE A 389 -8.80 1.92 -22.42
CA PHE A 389 -10.24 1.70 -22.33
C PHE A 389 -10.95 2.23 -23.59
N PHE A 390 -10.67 3.47 -23.99
CA PHE A 390 -11.26 4.07 -25.20
C PHE A 390 -10.93 3.24 -26.45
N ALA A 391 -9.64 2.99 -26.69
CA ALA A 391 -9.21 2.30 -27.91
C ALA A 391 -9.73 0.86 -27.98
N PHE A 392 -9.77 0.15 -26.84
CA PHE A 392 -10.35 -1.17 -26.74
C PHE A 392 -11.86 -1.12 -26.97
N SER A 393 -12.59 -0.32 -26.19
CA SER A 393 -14.06 -0.23 -26.23
C SER A 393 -14.55 0.14 -27.63
N TYR A 394 -13.94 1.16 -28.22
CA TYR A 394 -14.25 1.63 -29.56
C TYR A 394 -14.02 0.53 -30.61
N SER A 395 -12.83 -0.08 -30.62
CA SER A 395 -12.47 -1.09 -31.63
C SER A 395 -13.27 -2.38 -31.47
N PHE A 396 -13.41 -2.87 -30.23
CA PHE A 396 -14.11 -4.11 -29.91
C PHE A 396 -15.59 -4.04 -30.29
N ILE A 397 -16.32 -3.00 -29.87
CA ILE A 397 -17.75 -2.88 -30.14
C ILE A 397 -18.02 -2.63 -31.62
N ASN A 398 -17.18 -1.85 -32.31
CA ASN A 398 -17.32 -1.67 -33.75
C ASN A 398 -17.11 -2.97 -34.52
N LEU A 399 -16.15 -3.81 -34.12
CA LEU A 399 -15.93 -5.13 -34.71
C LEU A 399 -17.09 -6.09 -34.44
N VAL A 400 -17.62 -6.11 -33.21
CA VAL A 400 -18.80 -6.92 -32.85
C VAL A 400 -20.02 -6.52 -33.69
N LYS A 401 -20.30 -5.22 -33.81
CA LYS A 401 -21.39 -4.71 -34.65
C LYS A 401 -21.17 -5.01 -36.13
N ALA A 402 -19.94 -4.86 -36.64
CA ALA A 402 -19.62 -5.18 -38.03
C ALA A 402 -19.87 -6.66 -38.37
N ARG A 403 -19.63 -7.59 -37.43
CA ARG A 403 -19.88 -9.03 -37.62
C ARG A 403 -21.32 -9.45 -37.44
N SER A 404 -22.15 -8.65 -36.77
CA SER A 404 -23.57 -8.97 -36.52
C SER A 404 -24.46 -8.97 -37.76
N GLY A 405 -23.93 -8.71 -38.96
CA GLY A 405 -24.65 -8.86 -40.22
C GLY A 405 -25.64 -7.73 -40.56
N ASP A 406 -25.87 -6.79 -39.64
CA ASP A 406 -26.53 -5.53 -39.92
C ASP A 406 -25.62 -4.67 -40.82
N GLN A 407 -25.67 -4.92 -42.14
CA GLN A 407 -24.84 -4.26 -43.16
C GLN A 407 -25.03 -2.74 -43.21
N ARG A 408 -26.06 -2.22 -42.55
CA ARG A 408 -26.14 -0.82 -42.16
C ARG A 408 -25.76 -0.78 -40.69
N LEU A 409 -24.57 -0.26 -40.33
CA LEU A 409 -24.44 0.33 -38.99
C LEU A 409 -25.67 1.20 -38.82
N ASP A 410 -26.53 0.89 -37.86
CA ASP A 410 -27.62 1.77 -37.54
C ASP A 410 -26.99 3.14 -37.29
N ARG A 411 -27.20 4.05 -38.24
CA ARG A 411 -26.53 5.36 -38.24
C ARG A 411 -26.77 6.05 -36.89
N ARG A 412 -27.93 5.79 -36.29
CA ARG A 412 -28.30 6.24 -34.95
C ARG A 412 -27.38 5.64 -33.91
N PHE A 413 -27.29 4.32 -33.80
CA PHE A 413 -26.33 3.66 -32.90
C PHE A 413 -24.91 4.20 -33.05
N ARG A 414 -24.39 4.35 -34.28
CA ARG A 414 -23.03 4.85 -34.50
C ARG A 414 -22.84 6.25 -33.94
N LEU A 415 -23.73 7.18 -34.29
CA LEU A 415 -23.64 8.56 -33.82
C LEU A 415 -23.75 8.63 -32.30
N THR A 416 -24.71 7.89 -31.72
CA THR A 416 -24.87 7.76 -30.28
C THR A 416 -23.60 7.19 -29.63
N TRP A 417 -23.05 6.10 -30.17
CA TRP A 417 -21.84 5.45 -29.66
C TRP A 417 -20.63 6.38 -29.70
N GLU A 418 -20.39 7.07 -30.82
CA GLU A 418 -19.25 7.99 -30.96
C GLU A 418 -19.34 9.18 -30.00
N VAL A 419 -20.54 9.76 -29.82
CA VAL A 419 -20.75 10.85 -28.85
C VAL A 419 -20.57 10.32 -27.42
N MET A 420 -21.16 9.16 -27.12
CA MET A 420 -21.01 8.53 -25.81
C MET A 420 -19.55 8.21 -25.50
N GLN A 421 -18.72 7.82 -26.47
CA GLN A 421 -17.31 7.50 -26.23
C GLN A 421 -16.51 8.68 -25.66
N VAL A 422 -16.83 9.92 -26.05
CA VAL A 422 -16.20 11.11 -25.44
C VAL A 422 -16.60 11.23 -23.97
N ALA A 423 -17.89 11.14 -23.67
CA ALA A 423 -18.41 11.21 -22.30
C ALA A 423 -17.90 10.04 -21.42
N ILE A 424 -17.86 8.83 -21.98
CA ILE A 424 -17.33 7.63 -21.32
C ILE A 424 -15.85 7.81 -21.00
N THR A 425 -15.05 8.31 -21.94
CA THR A 425 -13.60 8.51 -21.72
C THR A 425 -13.35 9.51 -20.59
N LEU A 426 -14.09 10.63 -20.57
CA LEU A 426 -14.01 11.62 -19.49
C LEU A 426 -14.44 11.02 -18.14
N CYS A 427 -15.51 10.22 -18.13
CA CYS A 427 -16.00 9.53 -16.94
C CYS A 427 -14.97 8.53 -16.41
N VAL A 428 -14.43 7.66 -17.26
CA VAL A 428 -13.39 6.68 -16.91
C VAL A 428 -12.16 7.38 -16.34
N GLY A 429 -11.66 8.43 -16.99
CA GLY A 429 -10.52 9.20 -16.48
C GLY A 429 -10.80 9.83 -15.11
N SER A 430 -12.01 10.35 -14.90
CA SER A 430 -12.42 10.94 -13.61
C SER A 430 -12.55 9.88 -12.51
N VAL A 431 -13.13 8.72 -12.81
CA VAL A 431 -13.25 7.59 -11.88
C VAL A 431 -11.87 7.05 -11.52
N LEU A 432 -10.99 6.82 -12.50
CA LEU A 432 -9.62 6.35 -12.25
C LEU A 432 -8.82 7.34 -11.40
N ARG A 433 -9.01 8.65 -11.63
CA ARG A 433 -8.41 9.69 -10.80
C ARG A 433 -8.98 9.71 -9.38
N SER A 434 -10.28 9.45 -9.21
CA SER A 434 -10.88 9.29 -7.88
C SER A 434 -10.29 8.07 -7.16
N ILE A 435 -10.15 6.94 -7.85
CA ILE A 435 -9.56 5.71 -7.30
C ILE A 435 -8.10 5.92 -6.86
N GLN A 436 -7.34 6.78 -7.55
CA GLN A 436 -6.00 7.17 -7.10
C GLN A 436 -6.00 7.78 -5.69
N HIS A 437 -7.07 8.47 -5.30
CA HIS A 437 -7.22 9.06 -3.96
C HIS A 437 -7.92 8.12 -2.96
N THR A 438 -8.78 7.23 -3.46
CA THR A 438 -9.50 6.23 -2.68
C THR A 438 -9.30 4.84 -3.31
N PRO A 439 -8.16 4.19 -3.04
CA PRO A 439 -7.81 2.94 -3.69
C PRO A 439 -8.78 1.81 -3.37
N ILE A 440 -8.90 0.84 -4.27
CA ILE A 440 -9.88 -0.24 -4.17
C ILE A 440 -9.25 -1.42 -3.44
N GLY A 441 -9.30 -1.41 -2.10
CA GLY A 441 -8.76 -2.50 -1.28
C GLY A 441 -9.38 -3.88 -1.59
N SER A 442 -10.61 -3.92 -2.08
CA SER A 442 -11.27 -5.18 -2.48
C SER A 442 -10.59 -5.90 -3.66
N ILE A 443 -9.77 -5.20 -4.44
CA ILE A 443 -8.95 -5.86 -5.47
C ILE A 443 -8.00 -6.88 -4.83
N LEU A 444 -7.37 -6.53 -3.71
CA LEU A 444 -6.48 -7.46 -3.00
C LEU A 444 -7.26 -8.45 -2.13
N SER A 445 -8.35 -8.04 -1.50
CA SER A 445 -9.07 -8.93 -0.56
C SER A 445 -10.05 -9.91 -1.22
N GLN A 446 -10.57 -9.59 -2.42
CA GLN A 446 -11.58 -10.43 -3.10
C GLN A 446 -11.13 -10.94 -4.47
N ASN A 447 -10.27 -10.19 -5.18
CA ASN A 447 -9.82 -10.57 -6.53
C ASN A 447 -8.38 -11.12 -6.56
N ALA A 448 -7.70 -11.21 -5.42
CA ALA A 448 -6.32 -11.65 -5.36
C ALA A 448 -6.04 -12.66 -4.24
N GLU A 449 -4.98 -13.43 -4.44
CA GLU A 449 -4.41 -14.35 -3.45
C GLU A 449 -2.91 -14.06 -3.33
N ILE A 450 -2.42 -13.85 -2.11
CA ILE A 450 -1.00 -13.68 -1.83
C ILE A 450 -0.39 -15.08 -1.66
N LEU A 451 0.53 -15.44 -2.54
CA LEU A 451 1.22 -16.71 -2.54
C LEU A 451 2.66 -16.53 -2.06
N ARG A 452 3.13 -17.44 -1.22
CA ARG A 452 4.56 -17.54 -0.88
C ARG A 452 5.26 -18.61 -1.67
N LYS A 453 6.50 -18.35 -2.06
CA LYS A 453 7.38 -19.30 -2.75
C LYS A 453 7.54 -20.62 -1.99
N THR A 454 7.44 -20.61 -0.66
CA THR A 454 7.50 -21.81 0.19
C THR A 454 6.24 -22.69 0.12
N SER A 455 5.14 -22.20 -0.46
CA SER A 455 3.92 -22.98 -0.71
C SER A 455 3.98 -23.69 -2.06
N ALA A 456 3.26 -24.81 -2.20
CA ALA A 456 3.23 -25.57 -3.46
C ALA A 456 2.74 -24.72 -4.66
N ARG A 457 1.75 -23.84 -4.43
CA ARG A 457 1.27 -22.92 -5.48
C ARG A 457 2.24 -21.79 -5.73
N GLY A 458 2.79 -21.15 -4.70
CA GLY A 458 3.73 -20.06 -4.90
C GLY A 458 5.04 -20.50 -5.54
N ALA A 459 5.52 -21.72 -5.27
CA ALA A 459 6.67 -22.31 -6.00
C ALA A 459 6.42 -22.40 -7.52
N LYS A 460 5.16 -22.55 -7.94
CA LYS A 460 4.78 -22.60 -9.36
C LYS A 460 4.62 -21.22 -9.99
N TYR A 461 4.10 -20.24 -9.24
CA TYR A 461 3.63 -18.97 -9.81
C TYR A 461 4.50 -17.75 -9.46
N CYS A 462 5.26 -17.77 -8.36
CA CYS A 462 6.00 -16.59 -7.90
C CYS A 462 7.39 -16.43 -8.52
N GLY A 463 7.79 -17.35 -9.39
CA GLY A 463 9.06 -17.25 -10.12
C GLY A 463 10.25 -17.10 -9.17
N LEU A 464 10.99 -16.00 -9.33
CA LEU A 464 12.16 -15.71 -8.50
C LEU A 464 11.79 -15.05 -7.16
N ASN A 465 10.59 -14.49 -7.02
CA ASN A 465 10.17 -13.70 -5.87
C ASN A 465 9.75 -14.59 -4.68
N ASP A 466 10.03 -14.11 -3.47
CA ASP A 466 9.66 -14.81 -2.22
C ASP A 466 8.15 -14.87 -1.99
N ALA A 467 7.43 -13.88 -2.51
CA ALA A 467 5.97 -13.85 -2.56
C ALA A 467 5.48 -13.19 -3.85
N CYS A 468 4.25 -13.50 -4.26
CA CYS A 468 3.59 -12.89 -5.40
C CYS A 468 2.08 -12.80 -5.19
N VAL A 469 1.44 -11.88 -5.88
CA VAL A 469 0.00 -11.66 -5.90
C VAL A 469 -0.55 -12.29 -7.18
N LEU A 470 -1.45 -13.25 -7.01
CA LEU A 470 -2.16 -13.89 -8.11
C LEU A 470 -3.58 -13.32 -8.21
N PHE A 471 -3.89 -12.67 -9.32
CA PHE A 471 -5.23 -12.13 -9.58
C PHE A 471 -6.14 -13.17 -10.27
N THR A 472 -7.41 -13.19 -9.87
CA THR A 472 -8.42 -14.07 -10.47
C THR A 472 -9.02 -13.45 -11.74
N ILE A 473 -9.35 -12.15 -11.69
CA ILE A 473 -9.91 -11.37 -12.79
C ILE A 473 -8.87 -10.37 -13.27
N ASN A 474 -8.59 -10.38 -14.58
CA ASN A 474 -7.66 -9.47 -15.23
C ASN A 474 -8.35 -8.22 -15.83
N ILE A 475 -7.58 -7.17 -16.09
CA ILE A 475 -8.08 -5.90 -16.66
C ILE A 475 -8.77 -6.09 -18.02
N PRO A 476 -8.26 -6.88 -18.98
CA PRO A 476 -8.96 -7.11 -20.25
C PRO A 476 -10.39 -7.62 -20.07
N THR A 477 -10.64 -8.50 -19.09
CA THR A 477 -11.98 -9.00 -18.78
C THR A 477 -12.89 -7.88 -18.27
N VAL A 478 -12.39 -7.06 -17.34
CA VAL A 478 -13.13 -5.90 -16.80
C VAL A 478 -13.49 -4.91 -17.91
N VAL A 479 -12.51 -4.52 -18.74
CA VAL A 479 -12.71 -3.58 -19.85
C VAL A 479 -13.71 -4.12 -20.88
N SER A 480 -13.67 -5.43 -21.16
CA SER A 480 -14.61 -6.08 -22.07
C SER A 480 -16.05 -6.05 -21.54
N LEU A 481 -16.26 -6.43 -20.28
CA LEU A 481 -17.58 -6.42 -19.64
C LEU A 481 -18.19 -5.02 -19.61
N LEU A 482 -17.40 -4.01 -19.20
CA LEU A 482 -17.84 -2.62 -19.18
C LEU A 482 -18.17 -2.11 -20.59
N SER A 483 -17.36 -2.47 -21.60
CA SER A 483 -17.61 -2.08 -23.00
C SER A 483 -18.91 -2.65 -23.54
N VAL A 484 -19.21 -3.92 -23.25
CA VAL A 484 -20.48 -4.56 -23.64
C VAL A 484 -21.66 -3.90 -22.94
N ALA A 485 -21.58 -3.65 -21.64
CA ALA A 485 -22.63 -2.97 -20.88
C ALA A 485 -22.94 -1.57 -21.46
N LEU A 486 -21.91 -0.78 -21.75
CA LEU A 486 -22.07 0.55 -22.36
C LEU A 486 -22.64 0.47 -23.77
N ALA A 487 -22.27 -0.54 -24.57
CA ALA A 487 -22.83 -0.75 -25.90
C ALA A 487 -24.31 -1.15 -25.87
N LEU A 488 -24.75 -1.87 -24.83
CA LEU A 488 -26.17 -2.15 -24.60
C LEU A 488 -26.95 -0.86 -24.29
N VAL A 489 -26.41 0.00 -23.43
CA VAL A 489 -27.00 1.32 -23.14
C VAL A 489 -27.12 2.16 -24.41
N ALA A 490 -26.05 2.24 -25.21
CA ALA A 490 -26.07 2.95 -26.49
C ALA A 490 -27.12 2.37 -27.47
N SER A 491 -27.30 1.05 -27.47
CA SER A 491 -28.32 0.38 -28.29
C SER A 491 -29.74 0.73 -27.82
N LEU A 492 -29.99 0.81 -26.51
CA LEU A 492 -31.28 1.21 -25.95
C LEU A 492 -31.61 2.68 -26.26
N ILE A 493 -30.65 3.58 -26.15
CA ILE A 493 -30.82 5.00 -26.50
C ILE A 493 -31.15 5.12 -27.99
N ALA A 494 -30.37 4.48 -28.86
CA ALA A 494 -30.61 4.51 -30.30
C ALA A 494 -31.99 3.94 -30.68
N TYR A 495 -32.45 2.89 -29.98
CA TYR A 495 -33.78 2.34 -30.16
C TYR A 495 -34.88 3.31 -29.70
N GLY A 496 -34.71 3.96 -28.55
CA GLY A 496 -35.62 4.99 -28.03
C GLY A 496 -35.76 6.18 -28.99
N ASP A 497 -34.65 6.66 -29.53
CA ASP A 497 -34.62 7.72 -30.55
C ASP A 497 -35.35 7.28 -31.83
N ARG A 498 -35.20 6.01 -32.23
CA ARG A 498 -35.91 5.45 -33.38
C ARG A 498 -37.41 5.43 -33.15
N LYS A 499 -37.86 4.96 -32.00
CA LYS A 499 -39.28 4.91 -31.63
C LYS A 499 -39.89 6.32 -31.60
N SER A 500 -39.23 7.26 -30.93
CA SER A 500 -39.68 8.65 -30.80
C SER A 500 -39.77 9.36 -32.15
N ALA A 501 -38.77 9.17 -33.02
CA ALA A 501 -38.78 9.73 -34.37
C ALA A 501 -39.86 9.12 -35.28
N ILE A 502 -40.30 7.88 -35.02
CA ILE A 502 -41.41 7.24 -35.74
C ILE A 502 -42.75 7.76 -35.23
N GLN A 503 -42.94 7.94 -33.92
CA GLN A 503 -44.15 8.53 -33.34
C GLN A 503 -44.37 9.97 -33.81
N LEU A 504 -43.32 10.80 -33.78
CA LEU A 504 -43.34 12.17 -34.33
C LEU A 504 -43.68 12.23 -35.83
N LYS A 505 -43.29 11.22 -36.62
CA LYS A 505 -43.65 11.14 -38.05
C LYS A 505 -45.05 10.61 -38.30
N LEU A 506 -45.61 9.85 -37.36
CA LEU A 506 -46.96 9.30 -37.43
C LEU A 506 -48.01 10.20 -36.77
N GLY A 507 -47.60 11.33 -36.17
CA GLY A 507 -48.51 12.28 -35.53
C GLY A 507 -49.19 11.72 -34.28
N ILE A 508 -48.48 10.88 -33.51
CA ILE A 508 -48.87 10.41 -32.17
C ILE A 508 -48.00 11.07 -31.13
#